data_AF-A0A1G7SYH4-F1
#
_entry.id   AF-A0A1G7SYH4-F1
#
_cell.length_a   1.000
_cell.length_b   1.000
_cell.length_c   1.000
_cell.angle_alpha   90.00
_cell.angle_beta   90.00
_cell.angle_gamma   90.00
#
_symmetry.space_group_name_H-M   'P 1'
#
loop_
_entity.id
_entity.type
_entity.pdbx_description
1 polymer ?
#
loop_
_entity_poly.entity_id
_entity_poly.type
_entity_poly.pdbx_seq_one_letter_code
_entity_poly.pdbx_strand_id
1 'polypeptide(L)'
;MKDVVFFLAIMAALIGTWLFVARKLKAKGKGGFIRHVAAALSGVAAFFVTAMLLVGFVQESPDDTSAAESEVAASTQGDETAASDESTDGIPTQDLSELYSIASDETRAPHKRTVEVILHQRLNEDRLEEVGKAIKELGEQEVERTFIGYRLDSQDPETAYWGTTHYNPELSVDILGFSASEYQEALNQDVSSDYENIIGSWIIERGYPHLSVAYVDNGKVFIDGFFDDGSVGTTEYLAYEDEDDAVRLKKENEHPDEYLTIDEDGNLRFWSDNGNYFTAPLRNEGNQDLSLDGVELLSLQEGDTGLSDESSTSNSNEITFTGKGHAACVSESLLDQLITAASNDDQRGMNYLLGNGCVVPRAGIPVSVLDRTWTGKVHVRAYAESGDAMEMWTVAEALSDWDS
;
A
#
# COMPACT_ATOMS: atom_id res chain seq x y z
N MET A 1 -9.43 37.31 26.83
CA MET A 1 -8.55 37.04 27.99
C MET A 1 -9.10 35.91 28.88
N LYS A 2 -10.40 35.89 29.20
CA LYS A 2 -11.01 34.79 29.96
C LYS A 2 -10.92 33.43 29.23
N ASP A 3 -11.10 33.40 27.91
CA ASP A 3 -11.06 32.16 27.12
C ASP A 3 -9.64 31.58 27.04
N VAL A 4 -8.62 32.45 26.95
CA VAL A 4 -7.21 32.04 26.96
C VAL A 4 -6.82 31.46 28.33
N VAL A 5 -7.25 32.08 29.42
CA VAL A 5 -6.99 31.57 30.78
C VAL A 5 -7.70 30.23 31.00
N PHE A 6 -8.92 30.07 30.47
CA PHE A 6 -9.66 28.81 30.53
C PHE A 6 -8.97 27.69 29.74
N PHE A 7 -8.52 27.96 28.52
CA PHE A 7 -7.82 26.99 27.69
C PHE A 7 -6.49 26.54 28.32
N LEU A 8 -5.72 27.47 28.90
CA LEU A 8 -4.48 27.15 29.61
C LEU A 8 -4.72 26.29 30.86
N ALA A 9 -5.83 26.50 31.57
CA ALA A 9 -6.19 25.67 32.71
C ALA A 9 -6.53 24.22 32.30
N ILE A 10 -7.22 24.03 31.18
CA ILE A 10 -7.52 22.70 30.62
C ILE A 10 -6.23 21.98 30.20
N MET A 11 -5.35 22.68 29.48
CA MET A 11 -4.05 22.12 29.06
C MET A 11 -3.19 21.70 30.26
N ALA A 12 -3.12 22.52 31.30
CA ALA A 12 -2.39 22.19 32.52
C ALA A 12 -2.97 20.93 33.22
N ALA A 13 -4.29 20.77 33.24
CA ALA A 13 -4.95 19.60 33.80
C ALA A 13 -4.69 18.32 32.99
N LEU A 14 -4.71 18.39 31.65
CA LEU A 14 -4.41 17.26 30.77
C LEU A 14 -2.96 16.80 30.92
N ILE A 15 -2.01 17.74 30.93
CA ILE A 15 -0.58 17.46 31.14
C ILE A 15 -0.36 16.84 32.54
N GLY A 16 -1.03 17.36 33.57
CA GLY A 16 -0.96 16.83 34.94
C GLY A 16 -1.44 15.39 35.04
N THR A 17 -2.60 15.08 34.45
CA THR A 17 -3.17 13.73 34.40
C THR A 17 -2.25 12.77 33.63
N TRP A 18 -1.72 13.19 32.49
CA TRP A 18 -0.78 12.38 31.69
C TRP A 18 0.48 12.03 32.48
N LEU A 19 1.11 13.02 33.13
CA LEU A 19 2.30 12.81 33.97
C LEU A 19 2.02 11.86 35.14
N PHE A 20 0.84 11.95 35.76
CA PHE A 20 0.45 11.08 36.86
C PHE A 20 0.29 9.62 36.42
N VAL A 21 -0.42 9.38 35.31
CA VAL A 21 -0.63 8.03 34.74
C VAL A 21 0.70 7.43 34.28
N ALA A 22 1.52 8.20 33.57
CA ALA A 22 2.83 7.76 33.11
C ALA A 22 3.76 7.36 34.27
N ARG A 23 3.73 8.08 35.40
CA ARG A 23 4.47 7.74 36.63
C ARG A 23 3.93 6.48 37.32
N LYS A 24 2.62 6.33 37.44
CA LYS A 24 1.97 5.13 38.02
C LYS A 24 2.26 3.87 37.22
N LEU A 25 2.31 3.97 35.89
CA LEU A 25 2.64 2.83 35.02
C LEU A 25 4.15 2.52 35.02
N LYS A 26 5.02 3.49 35.31
CA LYS A 26 6.47 3.27 35.53
C LYS A 26 6.72 2.26 36.63
N ALA A 27 5.99 2.40 37.74
CA ALA A 27 6.13 1.54 38.92
C ALA A 27 5.69 0.08 38.67
N LYS A 28 5.03 -0.21 37.54
CA LYS A 28 4.53 -1.55 37.19
C LYS A 28 5.37 -2.26 36.10
N GLY A 29 6.52 -1.71 35.70
CA GLY A 29 7.47 -2.39 34.80
C GLY A 29 7.01 -2.60 33.35
N LYS A 30 5.97 -1.90 32.87
CA LYS A 30 5.52 -1.99 31.47
C LYS A 30 6.42 -1.15 30.54
N GLY A 31 6.67 -1.64 29.32
CA GLY A 31 7.53 -1.00 28.32
C GLY A 31 7.16 0.45 28.00
N GLY A 32 8.14 1.25 27.56
CA GLY A 32 8.00 2.71 27.37
C GLY A 32 6.84 3.11 26.45
N PHE A 33 6.65 2.40 25.35
CA PHE A 33 5.61 2.68 24.36
C PHE A 33 4.18 2.52 24.92
N ILE A 34 3.88 1.38 25.57
CA ILE A 34 2.57 1.09 26.19
C ILE A 34 2.20 2.17 27.23
N ARG A 35 3.20 2.77 27.89
CA ARG A 35 2.99 3.82 28.89
C ARG A 35 2.52 5.13 28.29
N HIS A 36 2.97 5.47 27.09
CA HIS A 36 2.58 6.70 26.40
C HIS A 36 1.20 6.57 25.76
N VAL A 37 0.91 5.44 25.11
CA VAL A 37 -0.40 5.17 24.49
C VAL A 37 -1.52 5.11 25.53
N ALA A 38 -1.33 4.37 26.64
CA ALA A 38 -2.33 4.30 27.70
C ALA A 38 -2.56 5.64 28.41
N ALA A 39 -1.52 6.48 28.53
CA ALA A 39 -1.64 7.82 29.10
C ALA A 39 -2.36 8.80 28.14
N ALA A 40 -2.18 8.65 26.83
CA ALA A 40 -2.89 9.45 25.83
C ALA A 40 -4.40 9.14 25.81
N LEU A 41 -4.77 7.85 25.75
CA LEU A 41 -6.16 7.41 25.72
C LEU A 41 -6.94 7.81 26.99
N SER A 42 -6.30 7.73 28.17
CA SER A 42 -6.91 8.18 29.42
C SER A 42 -7.10 9.70 29.48
N GLY A 43 -6.20 10.47 28.85
CA GLY A 43 -6.36 11.93 28.71
C GLY A 43 -7.56 12.31 27.86
N VAL A 44 -7.76 11.64 26.72
CA VAL A 44 -8.91 11.85 25.82
C VAL A 44 -10.22 11.50 26.51
N ALA A 45 -10.31 10.36 27.18
CA ALA A 45 -11.51 9.96 27.91
C ALA A 45 -11.88 10.96 29.03
N ALA A 46 -10.89 11.47 29.77
CA ALA A 46 -11.11 12.49 30.79
C ALA A 46 -11.59 13.83 30.21
N PHE A 47 -11.10 14.20 29.02
CA PHE A 47 -11.57 15.38 28.30
C PHE A 47 -13.04 15.27 27.91
N PHE A 48 -13.46 14.15 27.33
CA PHE A 48 -14.87 13.94 26.94
C PHE A 48 -15.83 13.96 28.13
N VAL A 49 -15.46 13.34 29.26
CA VAL A 49 -16.29 13.39 30.49
C VAL A 49 -16.42 14.82 31.00
N THR A 50 -15.33 15.59 30.96
CA THR A 50 -15.34 16.99 31.39
C THR A 50 -16.16 17.86 30.45
N ALA A 51 -16.06 17.65 29.13
CA ALA A 51 -16.85 18.35 28.13
C ALA A 51 -18.35 18.05 28.27
N MET A 52 -18.74 16.78 28.48
CA MET A 52 -20.13 16.40 28.73
C MET A 52 -20.70 17.06 29.99
N LEU A 53 -19.92 17.14 31.08
CA LEU A 53 -20.35 17.80 32.32
C LEU A 53 -20.51 19.32 32.15
N LEU A 54 -19.75 19.94 31.23
CA LEU A 54 -19.86 21.37 30.94
C LEU A 54 -21.05 21.70 30.02
N VAL A 55 -21.34 20.84 29.03
CA VAL A 55 -22.50 21.02 28.13
C VAL A 55 -23.82 20.75 28.85
N GLY A 56 -23.85 19.82 29.81
CA GLY A 56 -25.05 19.52 30.62
C GLY A 56 -25.56 20.63 31.53
N PHE A 57 -24.85 21.77 31.63
CA PHE A 57 -25.26 22.93 32.43
C PHE A 57 -25.86 24.09 31.61
N VAL A 58 -25.94 23.98 30.28
CA VAL A 58 -26.60 24.97 29.42
C VAL A 58 -27.98 24.44 29.03
N GLN A 59 -28.93 24.49 29.98
CA GLN A 59 -30.33 24.22 29.72
C GLN A 59 -31.05 25.57 29.58
N GLU A 60 -31.08 26.08 28.35
CA GLU A 60 -31.84 27.28 27.99
C GLU A 60 -33.33 26.93 27.96
N SER A 61 -34.15 27.70 28.70
CA SER A 61 -35.60 27.49 28.75
C SER A 61 -36.25 27.98 27.44
N PRO A 62 -37.22 27.26 26.86
CA PRO A 62 -37.92 27.74 25.68
C PRO A 62 -38.95 28.80 26.10
N ASP A 63 -38.80 30.02 25.58
CA ASP A 63 -39.81 31.07 25.66
C ASP A 63 -40.97 30.77 24.69
N ASP A 64 -42.17 30.73 25.26
CA ASP A 64 -43.45 30.70 24.56
C ASP A 64 -43.64 31.95 23.69
N THR A 65 -43.98 31.79 22.41
CA THR A 65 -44.75 32.83 21.69
C THR A 65 -45.77 32.19 20.76
N SER A 66 -47.01 32.59 21.02
CA SER A 66 -48.27 32.14 20.46
C SER A 66 -48.60 32.69 19.07
N ALA A 67 -49.30 31.84 18.31
CA ALA A 67 -50.53 32.10 17.55
C ALA A 67 -50.57 33.19 16.46
N ALA A 68 -50.89 32.75 15.23
CA ALA A 68 -52.07 33.24 14.52
C ALA A 68 -52.55 32.20 13.48
N GLU A 69 -53.84 31.86 13.60
CA GLU A 69 -54.65 31.09 12.65
C GLU A 69 -54.79 31.79 11.28
N SER A 70 -54.92 30.99 10.22
CA SER A 70 -55.94 31.24 9.20
C SER A 70 -56.28 29.94 8.46
N GLU A 71 -57.47 29.42 8.71
CA GLU A 71 -58.16 28.47 7.85
C GLU A 71 -58.53 29.14 6.52
N VAL A 72 -58.30 28.47 5.38
CA VAL A 72 -59.23 28.43 4.24
C VAL A 72 -59.10 27.06 3.55
N ALA A 73 -60.24 26.42 3.37
CA ALA A 73 -60.40 25.08 2.85
C ALA A 73 -60.27 24.97 1.31
N ALA A 74 -59.80 23.78 0.91
CA ALA A 74 -60.22 22.95 -0.23
C ALA A 74 -60.05 23.46 -1.68
N SER A 75 -59.19 22.78 -2.45
CA SER A 75 -59.58 22.08 -3.69
C SER A 75 -58.41 21.33 -4.34
N THR A 76 -58.53 20.00 -4.38
CA THR A 76 -58.38 19.09 -5.54
C THR A 76 -57.10 19.09 -6.40
N GLN A 77 -56.64 17.85 -6.60
CA GLN A 77 -55.91 17.27 -7.75
C GLN A 77 -54.37 17.33 -7.77
N GLY A 78 -53.82 16.14 -7.51
CA GLY A 78 -52.88 15.45 -8.39
C GLY A 78 -51.58 16.18 -8.69
N ASP A 79 -50.52 15.80 -7.98
CA ASP A 79 -49.20 15.89 -8.56
C ASP A 79 -48.34 14.70 -8.14
N GLU A 80 -47.72 14.11 -9.15
CA GLU A 80 -46.78 13.00 -9.12
C GLU A 80 -45.59 13.38 -8.23
N THR A 81 -45.38 12.63 -7.15
CA THR A 81 -44.10 12.67 -6.45
C THR A 81 -43.05 12.02 -7.34
N ALA A 82 -42.42 12.85 -8.17
CA ALA A 82 -41.16 12.56 -8.82
C ALA A 82 -40.15 12.19 -7.74
N ALA A 83 -39.70 10.94 -7.78
CA ALA A 83 -38.50 10.52 -7.12
C ALA A 83 -37.36 11.40 -7.62
N SER A 84 -36.66 12.03 -6.67
CA SER A 84 -35.38 12.66 -6.89
C SER A 84 -34.40 11.58 -7.34
N ASP A 85 -34.25 11.49 -8.65
CA ASP A 85 -33.16 10.81 -9.35
C ASP A 85 -31.89 11.60 -9.01
N GLU A 86 -31.21 11.15 -7.97
CA GLU A 86 -29.92 11.67 -7.56
C GLU A 86 -28.89 11.17 -8.59
N SER A 87 -28.12 12.13 -9.11
CA SER A 87 -27.26 11.99 -10.27
C SER A 87 -26.29 10.84 -10.17
N THR A 88 -26.51 9.80 -10.96
CA THR A 88 -25.42 8.95 -11.46
C THR A 88 -24.75 9.72 -12.58
N ASP A 89 -23.48 10.07 -12.37
CA ASP A 89 -22.63 10.72 -13.36
C ASP A 89 -22.74 9.99 -14.70
N GLY A 90 -22.98 10.76 -15.77
CA GLY A 90 -23.21 10.29 -17.13
C GLY A 90 -21.97 9.69 -17.79
N ILE A 91 -21.41 8.64 -17.21
CA ILE A 91 -20.40 7.80 -17.87
C ILE A 91 -21.13 7.05 -19.00
N PRO A 92 -20.66 7.15 -20.26
CA PRO A 92 -21.23 6.39 -21.37
C PRO A 92 -21.27 4.90 -21.01
N THR A 93 -22.40 4.24 -21.24
CA THR A 93 -22.54 2.79 -21.06
C THR A 93 -21.69 2.05 -22.10
N GLN A 94 -20.39 1.99 -21.85
CA GLN A 94 -19.46 1.18 -22.62
C GLN A 94 -19.77 -0.29 -22.39
N ASP A 95 -19.76 -1.08 -23.46
CA ASP A 95 -19.90 -2.54 -23.41
C ASP A 95 -18.78 -3.10 -22.52
N LEU A 96 -19.16 -3.88 -21.50
CA LEU A 96 -18.20 -4.46 -20.54
C LEU A 96 -17.15 -5.34 -21.24
N SER A 97 -17.52 -5.98 -22.35
CA SER A 97 -16.61 -6.85 -23.11
C SER A 97 -15.49 -6.09 -23.83
N GLU A 98 -15.63 -4.78 -24.01
CA GLU A 98 -14.57 -3.91 -24.56
C GLU A 98 -13.58 -3.42 -23.50
N LEU A 99 -13.88 -3.62 -22.21
CA LEU A 99 -13.04 -3.14 -21.11
C LEU A 99 -11.88 -4.08 -20.79
N TYR A 100 -11.98 -5.35 -21.20
CA TYR A 100 -11.05 -6.36 -20.73
C TYR A 100 -10.83 -7.51 -21.72
N SER A 101 -9.73 -8.22 -21.49
CA SER A 101 -9.45 -9.53 -22.09
C SER A 101 -9.04 -10.53 -21.01
N ILE A 102 -9.40 -11.80 -21.19
CA ILE A 102 -9.01 -12.88 -20.27
C ILE A 102 -7.63 -13.40 -20.70
N ALA A 103 -6.64 -13.25 -19.84
CA ALA A 103 -5.29 -13.77 -20.03
C ALA A 103 -5.17 -15.25 -19.67
N SER A 104 -5.82 -15.66 -18.57
CA SER A 104 -5.83 -17.05 -18.09
C SER A 104 -7.13 -17.38 -17.38
N ASP A 105 -7.59 -18.62 -17.46
CA ASP A 105 -8.76 -19.14 -16.76
C ASP A 105 -8.52 -20.60 -16.35
N GLU A 106 -8.24 -20.79 -15.06
CA GLU A 106 -7.93 -22.08 -14.49
C GLU A 106 -9.03 -22.53 -13.54
N THR A 107 -9.57 -23.73 -13.78
CA THR A 107 -10.61 -24.32 -12.92
C THR A 107 -10.13 -25.60 -12.26
N ARG A 108 -10.26 -25.65 -10.93
CA ARG A 108 -10.01 -26.80 -10.05
C ARG A 108 -11.30 -27.14 -9.30
N ALA A 109 -12.29 -27.63 -10.05
CA ALA A 109 -13.59 -27.98 -9.49
C ALA A 109 -13.50 -29.14 -8.48
N PRO A 110 -14.36 -29.15 -7.44
CA PRO A 110 -15.39 -28.15 -7.15
C PRO A 110 -14.88 -26.95 -6.33
N HIS A 111 -13.58 -26.82 -6.07
CA HIS A 111 -13.08 -25.94 -5.00
C HIS A 111 -12.76 -24.51 -5.43
N LYS A 112 -12.21 -24.31 -6.64
CA LYS A 112 -11.65 -23.01 -7.03
C LYS A 112 -11.65 -22.80 -8.54
N ARG A 113 -11.89 -21.57 -8.96
CA ARG A 113 -11.52 -21.01 -10.28
C ARG A 113 -10.65 -19.78 -10.07
N THR A 114 -9.60 -19.62 -10.87
CA THR A 114 -8.74 -18.43 -10.90
C THR A 114 -8.78 -17.87 -12.32
N VAL A 115 -9.07 -16.59 -12.46
CA VAL A 115 -9.10 -15.89 -13.74
C VAL A 115 -8.12 -14.73 -13.68
N GLU A 116 -7.30 -14.58 -14.70
CA GLU A 116 -6.45 -13.41 -14.89
C GLU A 116 -6.98 -12.58 -16.04
N VAL A 117 -7.07 -11.28 -15.81
CA VAL A 117 -7.75 -10.33 -16.68
C VAL A 117 -6.84 -9.14 -16.95
N ILE A 118 -6.74 -8.75 -18.21
CA ILE A 118 -6.09 -7.50 -18.62
C ILE A 118 -7.20 -6.48 -18.90
N LEU A 119 -7.22 -5.40 -18.13
CA LEU A 119 -8.07 -4.24 -18.31
C LEU A 119 -7.40 -3.24 -19.25
N HIS A 120 -8.18 -2.67 -20.17
CA HIS A 120 -7.70 -1.66 -21.11
C HIS A 120 -7.75 -0.23 -20.55
N GLN A 121 -8.32 -0.07 -19.37
CA GLN A 121 -8.38 1.19 -18.65
C GLN A 121 -8.61 0.96 -17.16
N ARG A 122 -8.28 1.97 -16.34
CA ARG A 122 -8.64 1.98 -14.91
C ARG A 122 -10.15 2.04 -14.76
N LEU A 123 -10.66 1.30 -13.78
CA LEU A 123 -12.08 1.27 -13.42
C LEU A 123 -12.26 1.79 -11.99
N ASN A 124 -13.49 2.17 -11.64
CA ASN A 124 -13.89 2.33 -10.24
C ASN A 124 -14.43 0.99 -9.70
N GLU A 125 -14.69 0.95 -8.40
CA GLU A 125 -15.15 -0.27 -7.72
C GLU A 125 -16.43 -0.84 -8.34
N ASP A 126 -17.46 0.00 -8.56
CA ASP A 126 -18.73 -0.40 -9.16
C ASP A 126 -18.56 -1.07 -10.54
N ARG A 127 -17.74 -0.48 -11.42
CA ARG A 127 -17.51 -1.04 -12.76
C ARG A 127 -16.64 -2.29 -12.71
N LEU A 128 -15.69 -2.37 -11.79
CA LEU A 128 -14.90 -3.57 -11.58
C LEU A 128 -15.75 -4.72 -11.03
N GLU A 129 -16.74 -4.41 -10.18
CA GLU A 129 -17.74 -5.36 -9.69
C GLU A 129 -18.57 -5.93 -10.84
N GLU A 130 -19.05 -5.09 -11.75
CA GLU A 130 -19.78 -5.51 -12.95
C GLU A 130 -18.96 -6.42 -13.86
N VAL A 131 -17.69 -6.06 -14.11
CA VAL A 131 -16.75 -6.91 -14.85
C VAL A 131 -16.56 -8.25 -14.14
N GLY A 132 -16.34 -8.25 -12.83
CA GLY A 132 -16.18 -9.46 -12.04
C GLY A 132 -17.40 -10.39 -12.08
N LYS A 133 -18.62 -9.82 -12.06
CA LYS A 133 -19.88 -10.57 -12.24
C LYS A 133 -19.98 -11.20 -13.62
N ALA A 134 -19.72 -10.41 -14.67
CA ALA A 134 -19.75 -10.91 -16.04
C ALA A 134 -18.76 -12.08 -16.23
N ILE A 135 -17.54 -11.97 -15.71
CA ILE A 135 -16.53 -13.02 -15.81
C ILE A 135 -16.90 -14.26 -14.99
N LYS A 136 -17.51 -14.08 -13.81
CA LYS A 136 -18.00 -15.19 -12.99
C LYS A 136 -19.07 -16.00 -13.73
N GLU A 137 -20.00 -15.33 -14.40
CA GLU A 137 -21.08 -15.97 -15.19
C GLU A 137 -20.58 -16.76 -16.40
N LEU A 138 -19.40 -16.43 -16.95
CA LEU A 138 -18.78 -17.21 -18.01
C LEU A 138 -18.29 -18.60 -17.56
N GLY A 139 -18.20 -18.85 -16.25
CA GLY A 139 -17.71 -20.12 -15.73
C GLY A 139 -18.70 -21.27 -15.95
N GLU A 140 -18.30 -22.30 -16.68
CA GLU A 140 -19.17 -23.45 -16.97
C GLU A 140 -19.31 -24.43 -15.78
N GLN A 141 -18.35 -24.43 -14.85
CA GLN A 141 -18.30 -25.35 -13.72
C GLN A 141 -18.65 -24.64 -12.41
N GLU A 142 -19.54 -25.25 -11.65
CA GLU A 142 -19.84 -24.86 -10.27
C GLU A 142 -18.59 -25.05 -9.40
N VAL A 143 -18.16 -23.96 -8.76
CA VAL A 143 -17.02 -23.93 -7.86
C VAL A 143 -17.36 -23.14 -6.61
N GLU A 144 -16.84 -23.59 -5.46
CA GLU A 144 -17.02 -22.95 -4.15
C GLU A 144 -16.49 -21.51 -4.15
N ARG A 145 -15.39 -21.25 -4.88
CA ARG A 145 -14.72 -19.95 -4.91
C ARG A 145 -14.24 -19.57 -6.30
N THR A 146 -14.29 -18.28 -6.59
CA THR A 146 -13.71 -17.71 -7.81
C THR A 146 -12.86 -16.50 -7.45
N PHE A 147 -11.64 -16.47 -7.98
CA PHE A 147 -10.67 -15.40 -7.79
C PHE A 147 -10.40 -14.79 -9.14
N ILE A 148 -10.49 -13.48 -9.25
CA ILE A 148 -10.22 -12.75 -10.49
C ILE A 148 -9.16 -11.70 -10.17
N GLY A 149 -8.01 -11.79 -10.83
CA GLY A 149 -6.95 -10.79 -10.74
C GLY A 149 -6.97 -9.89 -11.98
N TYR A 150 -6.93 -8.58 -11.77
CA TYR A 150 -6.94 -7.59 -12.85
C TYR A 150 -5.57 -6.91 -12.95
N ARG A 151 -5.03 -6.85 -14.15
CA ARG A 151 -3.88 -6.01 -14.52
C ARG A 151 -4.31 -4.96 -15.49
N LEU A 152 -3.58 -3.87 -15.59
CA LEU A 152 -3.76 -2.91 -16.68
C LEU A 152 -2.85 -3.30 -17.84
N ASP A 153 -3.27 -3.02 -19.07
CA ASP A 153 -2.43 -3.25 -20.25
C ASP A 153 -1.15 -2.40 -20.28
N SER A 154 -1.15 -1.27 -19.58
CA SER A 154 0.02 -0.42 -19.35
C SER A 154 0.97 -0.96 -18.27
N GLN A 155 0.57 -1.99 -17.53
CA GLN A 155 1.32 -2.51 -16.39
C GLN A 155 2.20 -3.69 -16.82
N ASP A 156 3.40 -3.79 -16.23
CA ASP A 156 4.28 -4.95 -16.44
C ASP A 156 3.58 -6.24 -15.96
N PRO A 157 3.51 -7.30 -16.80
CA PRO A 157 2.80 -8.55 -16.47
C PRO A 157 3.35 -9.26 -15.22
N GLU A 158 4.60 -9.03 -14.83
CA GLU A 158 5.25 -9.68 -13.68
C GLU A 158 4.98 -8.95 -12.35
N THR A 159 4.32 -7.79 -12.37
CA THR A 159 4.04 -7.02 -11.14
C THR A 159 2.83 -7.58 -10.37
N ALA A 160 2.40 -6.98 -9.26
CA ALA A 160 1.17 -7.39 -8.57
C ALA A 160 -0.10 -7.04 -9.37
N TYR A 161 -1.26 -7.64 -9.09
CA TYR A 161 -2.52 -7.20 -9.71
C TYR A 161 -2.84 -5.76 -9.29
N TRP A 162 -3.41 -4.98 -10.21
CA TRP A 162 -3.93 -3.64 -9.92
C TRP A 162 -5.21 -3.69 -9.07
N GLY A 163 -6.03 -4.71 -9.26
CA GLY A 163 -7.21 -4.98 -8.44
C GLY A 163 -7.58 -6.45 -8.45
N THR A 164 -8.49 -6.83 -7.56
CA THR A 164 -8.99 -8.20 -7.45
C THR A 164 -10.50 -8.25 -7.21
N THR A 165 -11.10 -9.37 -7.61
CA THR A 165 -12.45 -9.73 -7.21
C THR A 165 -12.44 -11.13 -6.62
N HIS A 166 -13.07 -11.28 -5.46
CA HIS A 166 -13.18 -12.54 -4.75
C HIS A 166 -14.65 -12.94 -4.58
N TYR A 167 -14.98 -14.17 -4.97
CA TYR A 167 -16.24 -14.82 -4.66
C TYR A 167 -15.97 -15.90 -3.62
N ASN A 168 -16.29 -15.62 -2.35
CA ASN A 168 -16.03 -16.56 -1.26
C ASN A 168 -16.96 -16.40 -0.03
N PRO A 169 -18.24 -16.82 -0.09
CA PRO A 169 -19.14 -16.91 -1.24
C PRO A 169 -19.72 -15.54 -1.64
N GLU A 170 -19.57 -14.54 -0.77
CA GLU A 170 -19.92 -13.15 -1.04
C GLU A 170 -18.89 -12.54 -2.00
N LEU A 171 -19.33 -11.54 -2.74
CA LEU A 171 -18.52 -10.78 -3.67
C LEU A 171 -17.76 -9.69 -2.90
N SER A 172 -16.44 -9.66 -3.02
CA SER A 172 -15.63 -8.51 -2.63
C SER A 172 -14.79 -8.03 -3.81
N VAL A 173 -14.60 -6.72 -3.88
CA VAL A 173 -13.77 -6.05 -4.88
C VAL A 173 -12.75 -5.23 -4.12
N ASP A 174 -11.49 -5.35 -4.50
CA ASP A 174 -10.39 -4.63 -3.88
C ASP A 174 -9.56 -3.98 -4.99
N ILE A 175 -9.42 -2.66 -4.96
CA ILE A 175 -8.50 -1.92 -5.84
C ILE A 175 -7.21 -1.69 -5.04
N LEU A 176 -6.09 -2.23 -5.53
CA LEU A 176 -4.77 -2.18 -4.87
C LEU A 176 -3.91 -1.00 -5.36
N GLY A 177 -4.15 -0.55 -6.59
CA GLY A 177 -3.54 0.65 -7.17
C GLY A 177 -4.41 1.89 -7.03
N PHE A 178 -4.05 2.98 -7.73
CA PHE A 178 -4.98 4.10 -7.91
C PHE A 178 -6.22 3.67 -8.67
N SER A 179 -7.41 3.99 -8.15
CA SER A 179 -8.67 3.97 -8.88
C SER A 179 -8.63 4.94 -10.06
N ALA A 180 -9.63 4.85 -10.95
CA ALA A 180 -9.72 5.77 -12.08
C ALA A 180 -9.79 7.24 -11.64
N SER A 181 -10.55 7.57 -10.59
CA SER A 181 -10.67 8.93 -10.07
C SER A 181 -9.39 9.41 -9.40
N GLU A 182 -8.80 8.60 -8.51
CA GLU A 182 -7.57 8.98 -7.80
C GLU A 182 -6.40 9.17 -8.78
N TYR A 183 -6.31 8.33 -9.82
CA TYR A 183 -5.30 8.51 -10.85
C TYR A 183 -5.49 9.82 -11.61
N GLN A 184 -6.73 10.19 -11.93
CA GLN A 184 -7.02 11.48 -12.56
C GLN A 184 -6.74 12.67 -11.62
N GLU A 185 -7.04 12.54 -10.33
CA GLU A 185 -6.69 13.56 -9.33
C GLU A 185 -5.16 13.72 -9.23
N ALA A 186 -4.43 12.61 -9.14
CA ALA A 186 -2.98 12.60 -9.14
C ALA A 186 -2.38 13.15 -10.44
N LEU A 187 -3.02 12.96 -11.59
CA LEU A 187 -2.59 13.58 -12.86
C LEU A 187 -2.85 15.09 -12.89
N ASN A 188 -3.96 15.55 -12.33
CA ASN A 188 -4.39 16.94 -12.38
C ASN A 188 -3.87 17.79 -11.21
N GLN A 189 -3.25 17.18 -10.21
CA GLN A 189 -2.68 17.89 -9.06
C GLN A 189 -1.57 18.83 -9.51
N ASP A 190 -1.82 20.14 -9.44
CA ASP A 190 -0.80 21.16 -9.66
C ASP A 190 0.16 21.19 -8.46
N VAL A 191 1.43 20.87 -8.72
CA VAL A 191 2.50 20.89 -7.70
C VAL A 191 3.37 22.14 -7.85
N SER A 192 3.20 22.91 -8.93
CA SER A 192 4.02 24.08 -9.23
C SER A 192 3.78 25.26 -8.28
N SER A 193 2.64 25.28 -7.58
CA SER A 193 2.35 26.28 -6.55
C SER A 193 3.11 26.06 -5.25
N ASP A 194 3.51 24.82 -4.98
CA ASP A 194 3.98 24.39 -3.67
C ASP A 194 5.51 24.26 -3.60
N TYR A 195 6.17 24.10 -4.75
CA TYR A 195 7.60 23.92 -4.85
C TYR A 195 8.25 24.96 -5.76
N GLU A 196 9.41 25.46 -5.32
CA GLU A 196 10.35 26.17 -6.20
C GLU A 196 11.37 25.16 -6.75
N ASN A 197 11.81 25.32 -8.01
CA ASN A 197 12.83 24.49 -8.66
C ASN A 197 12.49 22.99 -8.68
N ILE A 198 11.34 22.65 -9.27
CA ILE A 198 10.93 21.26 -9.49
C ILE A 198 11.88 20.60 -10.49
N ILE A 199 12.40 19.44 -10.12
CA ILE A 199 13.16 18.57 -11.03
C ILE A 199 12.19 17.73 -11.86
N GLY A 200 11.15 17.17 -11.23
CA GLY A 200 10.14 16.39 -11.92
C GLY A 200 9.06 15.86 -10.98
N SER A 201 8.00 15.31 -11.57
CA SER A 201 6.94 14.63 -10.83
C SER A 201 6.54 13.33 -11.53
N TRP A 202 6.16 12.31 -10.76
CA TRP A 202 5.89 10.96 -11.25
C TRP A 202 4.77 10.30 -10.46
N ILE A 203 3.97 9.49 -11.12
CA ILE A 203 3.02 8.60 -10.45
C ILE A 203 3.71 7.27 -10.20
N ILE A 204 3.89 6.92 -8.93
CA ILE A 204 4.49 5.66 -8.51
C ILE A 204 3.37 4.66 -8.27
N GLU A 205 3.35 3.57 -9.04
CA GLU A 205 2.29 2.56 -8.98
C GLU A 205 2.77 1.22 -8.42
N ARG A 206 4.08 1.04 -8.27
CA ARG A 206 4.67 -0.15 -7.66
C ARG A 206 4.75 0.04 -6.15
N GLY A 207 4.15 -0.87 -5.39
CA GLY A 207 4.11 -0.81 -3.94
C GLY A 207 2.90 -0.01 -3.45
N TYR A 208 3.13 1.03 -2.65
CA TYR A 208 2.05 1.91 -2.18
C TYR A 208 1.88 3.08 -3.17
N PRO A 209 0.76 3.16 -3.91
CA PRO A 209 0.60 4.17 -4.96
C PRO A 209 0.65 5.60 -4.41
N HIS A 210 1.40 6.47 -5.07
CA HIS A 210 1.52 7.88 -4.67
C HIS A 210 1.98 8.78 -5.81
N LEU A 211 1.72 10.08 -5.68
CA LEU A 211 2.38 11.10 -6.50
C LEU A 211 3.72 11.45 -5.85
N SER A 212 4.79 11.43 -6.62
CA SER A 212 6.14 11.76 -6.19
C SER A 212 6.60 13.05 -6.87
N VAL A 213 7.20 13.97 -6.12
CA VAL A 213 7.72 15.25 -6.64
C VAL A 213 9.16 15.43 -6.16
N ALA A 214 10.10 15.51 -7.09
CA ALA A 214 11.49 15.85 -6.79
C ALA A 214 11.73 17.35 -7.00
N TYR A 215 12.41 17.99 -6.06
CA TYR A 215 12.68 19.43 -6.09
C TYR A 215 14.00 19.77 -5.40
N VAL A 216 14.51 20.99 -5.69
CA VAL A 216 15.73 21.51 -5.08
C VAL A 216 15.39 22.57 -4.04
N ASP A 217 15.81 22.35 -2.80
CA ASP A 217 15.77 23.35 -1.75
C ASP A 217 17.14 23.51 -1.09
N ASN A 218 17.63 24.75 -1.01
CA ASN A 218 18.94 25.09 -0.44
C ASN A 218 20.11 24.26 -1.00
N GLY A 219 20.07 23.96 -2.31
CA GLY A 219 21.11 23.19 -3.02
C GLY A 219 21.01 21.67 -2.84
N LYS A 220 20.05 21.19 -2.05
CA LYS A 220 19.81 19.77 -1.77
C LYS A 220 18.58 19.27 -2.53
N VAL A 221 18.59 17.99 -2.88
CA VAL A 221 17.47 17.33 -3.55
C VAL A 221 16.57 16.68 -2.52
N PHE A 222 15.28 16.93 -2.65
CA PHE A 222 14.23 16.28 -1.87
C PHE A 222 13.24 15.60 -2.80
N ILE A 223 12.62 14.53 -2.32
CA ILE A 223 11.46 13.92 -2.95
C ILE A 223 10.34 13.83 -1.93
N ASP A 224 9.21 14.45 -2.27
CA ASP A 224 7.96 14.37 -1.52
C ASP A 224 7.02 13.35 -2.16
N GLY A 225 6.56 12.39 -1.36
CA GLY A 225 5.52 11.44 -1.74
C GLY A 225 4.17 11.82 -1.13
N PHE A 226 3.17 12.05 -1.97
CA PHE A 226 1.79 12.39 -1.61
C PHE A 226 0.90 11.15 -1.70
N PHE A 227 0.34 10.77 -0.56
CA PHE A 227 -0.48 9.57 -0.42
C PHE A 227 -1.98 9.89 -0.45
N ASP A 228 -2.79 8.88 -0.73
CA ASP A 228 -4.26 8.94 -0.78
C ASP A 228 -4.89 9.41 0.54
N ASP A 229 -4.28 9.09 1.68
CA ASP A 229 -4.69 9.55 3.01
C ASP A 229 -4.35 11.03 3.28
N GLY A 230 -3.75 11.71 2.29
CA GLY A 230 -3.30 13.10 2.36
C GLY A 230 -2.01 13.29 3.16
N SER A 231 -1.37 12.21 3.62
CA SER A 231 -0.05 12.30 4.24
C SER A 231 1.02 12.60 3.18
N VAL A 232 2.08 13.28 3.62
CA VAL A 232 3.23 13.61 2.79
C VAL A 232 4.48 13.07 3.45
N GLY A 233 5.26 12.29 2.71
CA GLY A 233 6.56 11.79 3.11
C GLY A 233 7.68 12.52 2.38
N THR A 234 8.49 13.30 3.10
CA THR A 234 9.67 13.98 2.54
C THR A 234 10.94 13.19 2.80
N THR A 235 11.74 13.00 1.76
CA THR A 235 13.06 12.36 1.86
C THR A 235 14.14 13.20 1.20
N GLU A 236 15.25 13.41 1.90
CA GLU A 236 16.45 14.06 1.36
C GLU A 236 17.33 13.05 0.62
N TYR A 237 17.85 13.47 -0.54
CA TYR A 237 18.76 12.68 -1.37
C TYR A 237 20.08 13.41 -1.61
N LEU A 238 21.16 12.63 -1.62
CA LEU A 238 22.44 13.04 -2.16
C LEU A 238 22.39 12.86 -3.68
N ALA A 239 22.72 13.92 -4.42
CA ALA A 239 22.73 13.91 -5.87
C ALA A 239 24.16 13.77 -6.41
N TYR A 240 24.34 12.87 -7.38
CA TYR A 240 25.58 12.61 -8.06
C TYR A 240 25.36 12.72 -9.56
N GLU A 241 26.38 13.21 -10.27
CA GLU A 241 26.47 13.06 -11.72
C GLU A 241 26.75 11.58 -12.02
N ASP A 242 25.95 10.99 -12.90
CA ASP A 242 26.08 9.59 -13.33
C ASP A 242 26.55 9.52 -14.79
N GLU A 243 26.81 8.32 -15.28
CA GLU A 243 27.05 8.10 -16.71
C GLU A 243 25.83 8.55 -17.55
N ASP A 244 26.07 9.04 -18.77
CA ASP A 244 25.06 9.51 -19.73
C ASP A 244 24.20 10.72 -19.26
N ASP A 245 24.83 11.70 -18.60
CA ASP A 245 24.18 12.95 -18.13
C ASP A 245 22.96 12.74 -17.20
N ALA A 246 22.81 11.53 -16.66
CA ALA A 246 21.77 11.19 -15.69
C ALA A 246 22.13 11.68 -14.29
N VAL A 247 21.11 11.99 -13.48
CA VAL A 247 21.30 12.30 -12.06
C VAL A 247 21.01 11.07 -11.22
N ARG A 248 22.00 10.62 -10.45
CA ARG A 248 21.83 9.57 -9.46
C ARG A 248 21.48 10.18 -8.11
N LEU A 249 20.41 9.69 -7.49
CA LEU A 249 19.92 10.11 -6.18
C LEU A 249 20.04 8.94 -5.19
N LYS A 250 20.69 9.17 -4.06
CA LYS A 250 20.90 8.15 -3.02
C LYS A 250 20.66 8.71 -1.62
N LYS A 251 20.07 7.93 -0.71
CA LYS A 251 19.98 8.33 0.70
C LYS A 251 21.29 8.01 1.43
N GLU A 252 21.65 8.82 2.42
CA GLU A 252 22.94 8.72 3.13
C GLU A 252 23.23 7.34 3.76
N ASN A 253 22.19 6.61 4.18
CA ASN A 253 22.32 5.31 4.88
C ASN A 253 21.66 4.14 4.14
N GLU A 254 21.42 4.28 2.84
CA GLU A 254 20.80 3.26 2.00
C GLU A 254 21.84 2.27 1.46
N HIS A 255 21.41 1.06 1.08
CA HIS A 255 22.30 0.06 0.54
C HIS A 255 23.03 0.62 -0.70
N PRO A 256 24.32 0.31 -0.93
CA PRO A 256 25.05 0.89 -2.06
C PRO A 256 24.42 0.67 -3.43
N ASP A 257 23.74 -0.45 -3.59
CA ASP A 257 23.07 -0.84 -4.84
C ASP A 257 21.62 -0.34 -4.95
N GLU A 258 21.08 0.28 -3.89
CA GLU A 258 19.75 0.89 -3.90
C GLU A 258 19.88 2.39 -4.16
N TYR A 259 19.39 2.84 -5.31
CA TYR A 259 19.44 4.24 -5.72
C TYR A 259 18.35 4.55 -6.75
N LEU A 260 18.11 5.83 -6.98
CA LEU A 260 17.26 6.32 -8.06
C LEU A 260 18.13 6.98 -9.13
N THR A 261 17.67 6.95 -10.38
CA THR A 261 18.24 7.80 -11.43
C THR A 261 17.14 8.55 -12.16
N ILE A 262 17.42 9.77 -12.59
CA ILE A 262 16.57 10.51 -13.53
C ILE A 262 17.29 10.48 -14.88
N ASP A 263 16.67 9.86 -15.89
CA ASP A 263 17.25 9.75 -17.23
C ASP A 263 17.04 11.01 -18.08
N GLU A 264 17.64 11.05 -19.27
CA GLU A 264 17.55 12.18 -20.21
C GLU A 264 16.10 12.53 -20.63
N ASP A 265 15.19 11.56 -20.57
CA ASP A 265 13.76 11.75 -20.86
C ASP A 265 12.98 12.22 -19.61
N GLY A 266 13.65 12.37 -18.47
CA GLY A 266 13.08 12.76 -17.19
C GLY A 266 12.38 11.63 -16.43
N ASN A 267 12.52 10.37 -16.87
CA ASN A 267 11.90 9.25 -16.18
C ASN A 267 12.66 8.92 -14.90
N LEU A 268 11.90 8.62 -13.83
CA LEU A 268 12.47 8.19 -12.57
C LEU A 268 12.64 6.67 -12.56
N ARG A 269 13.88 6.22 -12.46
CA ARG A 269 14.27 4.81 -12.47
C ARG A 269 14.70 4.37 -11.07
N PHE A 270 14.23 3.20 -10.66
CA PHE A 270 14.52 2.58 -9.37
C PHE A 270 15.46 1.40 -9.56
N TRP A 271 16.60 1.43 -8.89
CA TRP A 271 17.66 0.45 -9.02
C TRP A 271 17.86 -0.33 -7.72
N SER A 272 18.17 -1.61 -7.86
CA SER A 272 18.72 -2.46 -6.79
C SER A 272 19.97 -3.19 -7.31
N ASP A 273 20.50 -4.10 -6.50
CA ASP A 273 21.49 -5.11 -6.88
C ASP A 273 21.10 -5.93 -8.13
N ASN A 274 19.80 -6.12 -8.37
CA ASN A 274 19.23 -6.83 -9.51
C ASN A 274 19.03 -5.95 -10.75
N GLY A 275 19.48 -4.69 -10.70
CA GLY A 275 19.34 -3.72 -11.78
C GLY A 275 18.06 -2.87 -11.64
N ASN A 276 17.62 -2.29 -12.76
CA ASN A 276 16.41 -1.49 -12.77
C ASN A 276 15.20 -2.39 -12.60
N TYR A 277 14.43 -2.15 -11.54
CA TYR A 277 13.22 -2.93 -11.28
C TYR A 277 11.95 -2.12 -11.54
N PHE A 278 12.03 -0.79 -11.65
CA PHE A 278 10.86 0.04 -11.95
C PHE A 278 11.28 1.34 -12.63
N THR A 279 10.47 1.80 -13.57
CA THR A 279 10.63 3.10 -14.23
C THR A 279 9.28 3.79 -14.23
N ALA A 280 9.22 4.97 -13.61
CA ALA A 280 8.06 5.83 -13.63
C ALA A 280 8.26 6.92 -14.70
N PRO A 281 7.37 7.02 -15.70
CA PRO A 281 7.49 8.04 -16.72
C PRO A 281 7.23 9.43 -16.13
N LEU A 282 7.96 10.44 -16.61
CA LEU A 282 7.72 11.82 -16.21
C LEU A 282 6.24 12.17 -16.41
N ARG A 283 5.61 12.72 -15.38
CA ARG A 283 4.24 13.21 -15.47
C ARG A 283 4.23 14.37 -16.46
N ASN A 284 3.43 14.26 -17.51
CA ASN A 284 3.27 15.29 -18.54
C ASN A 284 2.59 16.55 -17.95
N GLU A 285 3.35 17.34 -17.21
CA GLU A 285 2.99 18.71 -16.88
C GLU A 285 3.35 19.57 -18.07
N GLY A 286 2.38 20.35 -18.56
CA GLY A 286 2.60 21.26 -19.68
C GLY A 286 3.83 22.14 -19.43
N ASN A 287 4.91 21.85 -20.13
CA ASN A 287 6.04 22.75 -20.36
C ASN A 287 6.88 23.11 -19.11
N GLN A 288 7.14 22.14 -18.22
CA GLN A 288 8.22 22.24 -17.23
C GLN A 288 9.55 21.92 -17.94
N ASP A 289 10.48 22.88 -17.98
CA ASP A 289 11.85 22.64 -18.42
C ASP A 289 12.57 21.92 -17.27
N LEU A 290 13.00 20.68 -17.51
CA LEU A 290 13.76 19.91 -16.52
C LEU A 290 15.05 20.69 -16.23
N SER A 291 15.09 21.37 -15.08
CA SER A 291 16.22 22.21 -14.72
C SER A 291 16.88 21.68 -13.46
N LEU A 292 18.06 21.09 -13.63
CA LEU A 292 18.95 20.73 -12.53
C LEU A 292 19.80 21.91 -12.05
N ASP A 293 19.51 23.12 -12.53
CA ASP A 293 20.20 24.34 -12.10
C ASP A 293 20.10 24.52 -10.59
N GLY A 294 21.25 24.60 -9.92
CA GLY A 294 21.35 24.83 -8.48
C GLY A 294 21.45 23.57 -7.63
N VAL A 295 21.44 22.36 -8.21
CA VAL A 295 21.76 21.13 -7.49
C VAL A 295 23.25 21.11 -7.11
N GLU A 296 23.56 20.89 -5.84
CA GLU A 296 24.93 20.60 -5.39
C GLU A 296 25.28 19.14 -5.74
N LEU A 297 25.82 18.95 -6.95
CA LEU A 297 26.27 17.63 -7.40
C LEU A 297 27.55 17.22 -6.66
N LEU A 298 27.53 16.04 -6.06
CA LEU A 298 28.69 15.40 -5.49
C LEU A 298 29.45 14.64 -6.58
N SER A 299 30.77 14.84 -6.68
CA SER A 299 31.60 14.00 -7.52
C SER A 299 31.69 12.61 -6.91
N LEU A 300 31.32 11.56 -7.66
CA LEU A 300 31.65 10.18 -7.30
C LEU A 300 33.18 10.07 -7.23
N GLN A 301 33.75 9.90 -6.04
CA GLN A 301 35.15 9.52 -5.95
C GLN A 301 35.27 8.09 -6.47
N GLU A 302 36.13 7.88 -7.48
CA GLU A 302 36.45 6.59 -8.12
C GLU A 302 37.08 5.52 -7.18
N GLY A 303 36.79 5.57 -5.88
CA GLY A 303 37.32 4.66 -4.85
C GLY A 303 36.26 3.90 -4.06
N ASP A 304 34.96 4.14 -4.31
CA ASP A 304 33.86 3.42 -3.65
C ASP A 304 33.14 2.44 -4.59
N THR A 305 33.76 2.11 -5.73
CA THR A 305 33.38 0.92 -6.49
C THR A 305 33.96 -0.29 -5.75
N GLY A 306 33.26 -0.75 -4.72
CA GLY A 306 33.46 -2.06 -4.08
C GLY A 306 33.20 -3.25 -5.02
N LEU A 307 33.36 -3.08 -6.33
CA LEU A 307 33.37 -4.11 -7.35
C LEU A 307 34.80 -4.65 -7.46
N SER A 308 35.18 -5.49 -6.50
CA SER A 308 36.21 -6.48 -6.79
C SER A 308 35.63 -7.49 -7.76
N ASP A 309 36.15 -7.49 -9.00
CA ASP A 309 36.09 -8.58 -9.96
C ASP A 309 36.64 -9.88 -9.34
N GLU A 310 35.84 -10.54 -8.51
CA GLU A 310 35.91 -11.99 -8.38
C GLU A 310 35.05 -12.56 -9.50
N SER A 311 35.72 -12.95 -10.57
CA SER A 311 35.25 -13.89 -11.59
C SER A 311 34.77 -15.18 -10.91
N SER A 312 33.58 -15.14 -10.33
CA SER A 312 32.79 -16.32 -10.00
C SER A 312 32.24 -16.84 -11.33
N THR A 313 32.72 -17.99 -11.73
CA THR A 313 32.10 -18.76 -12.80
C THR A 313 30.64 -18.99 -12.39
N SER A 314 29.70 -18.35 -13.09
CA SER A 314 28.25 -18.50 -12.85
C SER A 314 27.85 -19.95 -13.10
N ASN A 315 27.92 -20.75 -12.03
CA ASN A 315 27.14 -21.95 -11.94
C ASN A 315 25.69 -21.48 -11.77
N SER A 316 24.80 -21.98 -12.63
CA SER A 316 23.34 -21.79 -12.58
C SER A 316 22.83 -21.39 -11.20
N ASN A 317 22.24 -20.19 -11.08
CA ASN A 317 21.72 -19.61 -9.84
C ASN A 317 20.89 -20.64 -9.06
N GLU A 318 21.54 -21.26 -8.08
CA GLU A 318 20.93 -22.26 -7.22
C GLU A 318 20.14 -21.49 -6.17
N ILE A 319 18.81 -21.49 -6.30
CA ILE A 319 17.92 -20.88 -5.31
C ILE A 319 18.08 -21.67 -4.01
N THR A 320 18.34 -20.98 -2.91
CA THR A 320 18.51 -21.59 -1.59
C THR A 320 17.63 -20.89 -0.56
N PHE A 321 17.37 -21.54 0.58
CA PHE A 321 16.80 -20.82 1.72
C PHE A 321 17.80 -19.79 2.28
N THR A 322 17.33 -18.59 2.64
CA THR A 322 18.16 -17.51 3.22
C THR A 322 18.49 -17.74 4.70
N GLY A 323 17.70 -18.56 5.40
CA GLY A 323 17.85 -18.83 6.83
C GLY A 323 17.49 -17.66 7.75
N LYS A 324 16.79 -16.63 7.25
CA LYS A 324 16.37 -15.44 8.02
C LYS A 324 15.20 -15.68 8.99
N GLY A 325 14.97 -16.92 9.40
CA GLY A 325 13.90 -17.29 10.34
C GLY A 325 12.52 -17.52 9.71
N HIS A 326 12.39 -17.42 8.39
CA HIS A 326 11.17 -17.78 7.68
C HIS A 326 10.91 -19.29 7.78
N ALA A 327 9.65 -19.65 8.00
CA ALA A 327 9.26 -21.04 8.08
C ALA A 327 8.89 -21.59 6.70
N ALA A 328 9.01 -22.91 6.57
CA ALA A 328 8.45 -23.68 5.48
C ALA A 328 7.56 -24.77 6.08
N CYS A 329 6.41 -25.04 5.46
CA CYS A 329 5.41 -25.99 5.94
C CYS A 329 5.07 -27.03 4.87
N VAL A 330 4.71 -28.25 5.26
CA VAL A 330 4.40 -29.34 4.32
C VAL A 330 3.10 -29.13 3.52
N SER A 331 2.33 -28.07 3.83
CA SER A 331 1.16 -27.66 3.07
C SER A 331 0.94 -26.16 3.17
N GLU A 332 0.29 -25.57 2.16
CA GLU A 332 -0.09 -24.15 2.12
C GLU A 332 -0.97 -23.78 3.32
N SER A 333 -1.95 -24.62 3.68
CA SER A 333 -2.85 -24.36 4.82
C SER A 333 -2.11 -24.27 6.16
N LEU A 334 -1.03 -25.04 6.35
CA LEU A 334 -0.21 -24.94 7.56
C LEU A 334 0.62 -23.65 7.57
N LEU A 335 1.12 -23.22 6.41
CA LEU A 335 1.80 -21.94 6.27
C LEU A 335 0.86 -20.77 6.60
N ASP A 336 -0.37 -20.79 6.07
CA ASP A 336 -1.38 -19.76 6.35
C ASP A 336 -1.74 -19.69 7.84
N GLN A 337 -1.89 -20.84 8.49
CA GLN A 337 -2.09 -20.92 9.94
C GLN A 337 -0.91 -20.34 10.71
N LEU A 338 0.32 -20.58 10.25
CA LEU A 338 1.52 -20.07 10.90
C LEU A 338 1.64 -18.55 10.75
N ILE A 339 1.39 -18.02 9.55
CA ILE A 339 1.36 -16.57 9.29
C ILE A 339 0.28 -15.90 10.16
N THR A 340 -0.91 -16.51 10.23
CA THR A 340 -2.00 -16.03 11.10
C THR A 340 -1.60 -16.04 12.57
N ALA A 341 -0.96 -17.10 13.05
CA ALA A 341 -0.48 -17.18 14.43
C ALA A 341 0.60 -16.12 14.71
N ALA A 342 1.54 -15.90 13.79
CA ALA A 342 2.59 -14.89 13.90
C ALA A 342 2.02 -13.47 13.94
N SER A 343 1.09 -13.14 13.04
CA SER A 343 0.41 -11.83 12.98
C SER A 343 -0.36 -11.53 14.28
N ASN A 344 -0.94 -12.55 14.91
CA ASN A 344 -1.68 -12.42 16.17
C ASN A 344 -0.80 -12.53 17.44
N ASP A 345 0.53 -12.64 17.31
CA ASP A 345 1.47 -12.94 18.41
C ASP A 345 1.07 -14.20 19.23
N ASP A 346 0.47 -15.20 18.57
CA ASP A 346 0.11 -16.48 19.17
C ASP A 346 1.32 -17.42 19.20
N GLN A 347 2.18 -17.20 20.21
CA GLN A 347 3.34 -18.04 20.48
C GLN A 347 2.99 -19.52 20.66
N ARG A 348 1.80 -19.83 21.20
CA ARG A 348 1.39 -21.23 21.40
C ARG A 348 1.05 -21.89 20.06
N GLY A 349 0.32 -21.19 19.20
CA GLY A 349 0.00 -21.62 17.84
C GLY A 349 1.26 -21.84 16.99
N MET A 350 2.18 -20.87 17.01
CA MET A 350 3.46 -20.99 16.28
C MET A 350 4.27 -22.21 16.75
N ASN A 351 4.44 -22.38 18.07
CA ASN A 351 5.16 -23.53 18.61
C ASN A 351 4.50 -24.87 18.27
N TYR A 352 3.16 -24.93 18.24
CA TYR A 352 2.44 -26.12 17.83
C TYR A 352 2.73 -26.45 16.35
N LEU A 353 2.61 -25.46 15.46
CA LEU A 353 2.80 -25.65 14.02
C LEU A 353 4.25 -26.04 13.67
N LEU A 354 5.24 -25.42 14.32
CA LEU A 354 6.66 -25.79 14.18
C LEU A 354 6.99 -27.21 14.68
N GLY A 355 6.11 -27.81 15.49
CA GLY A 355 6.19 -29.22 15.88
C GLY A 355 5.32 -30.16 15.05
N ASN A 356 4.44 -29.63 14.19
CA ASN A 356 3.38 -30.38 13.50
C ASN A 356 3.28 -30.00 12.01
N GLY A 357 4.41 -30.02 11.31
CA GLY A 357 4.44 -29.91 9.84
C GLY A 357 5.02 -28.60 9.30
N CYS A 358 5.45 -27.68 10.16
CA CYS A 358 6.30 -26.56 9.77
C CYS A 358 7.70 -26.71 10.37
N VAL A 359 8.70 -26.17 9.68
CA VAL A 359 10.09 -26.07 10.17
C VAL A 359 10.67 -24.71 9.77
N VAL A 360 11.73 -24.28 10.44
CA VAL A 360 12.52 -23.11 10.03
C VAL A 360 13.79 -23.63 9.34
N PRO A 361 13.88 -23.56 8.00
CA PRO A 361 15.05 -24.06 7.27
C PRO A 361 16.32 -23.29 7.63
N ARG A 362 17.46 -23.96 7.57
CA ARG A 362 18.78 -23.31 7.67
C ARG A 362 19.13 -22.65 6.34
N ALA A 363 19.99 -21.65 6.39
CA ALA A 363 20.51 -21.00 5.18
C ALA A 363 21.26 -21.99 4.28
N GLY A 364 21.20 -21.77 2.96
CA GLY A 364 21.97 -22.52 1.97
C GLY A 364 21.38 -23.89 1.61
N ILE A 365 20.20 -24.26 2.10
CA ILE A 365 19.51 -25.48 1.66
C ILE A 365 19.02 -25.23 0.22
N PRO A 366 19.47 -26.02 -0.77
CA PRO A 366 19.02 -25.86 -2.15
C PRO A 366 17.53 -26.16 -2.31
N VAL A 367 16.88 -25.41 -3.18
CA VAL A 367 15.49 -25.62 -3.54
C VAL A 367 15.28 -25.55 -5.05
N SER A 368 14.23 -26.19 -5.51
CA SER A 368 13.61 -25.90 -6.80
C SER A 368 12.22 -25.32 -6.58
N VAL A 369 11.91 -24.20 -7.22
CA VAL A 369 10.57 -23.61 -7.19
C VAL A 369 9.65 -24.45 -8.08
N LEU A 370 8.57 -24.97 -7.49
CA LEU A 370 7.57 -25.80 -8.17
C LEU A 370 6.33 -25.01 -8.57
N ASP A 371 5.91 -24.04 -7.75
CA ASP A 371 4.74 -23.19 -7.98
C ASP A 371 4.92 -21.86 -7.24
N ARG A 372 4.30 -20.80 -7.75
CA ARG A 372 4.29 -19.46 -7.13
C ARG A 372 2.85 -18.99 -7.01
N THR A 373 2.49 -18.45 -5.85
CA THR A 373 1.18 -17.82 -5.66
C THR A 373 1.31 -16.31 -5.69
N TRP A 374 0.24 -15.64 -6.12
CA TRP A 374 0.15 -14.18 -6.12
C TRP A 374 0.33 -13.54 -4.73
N THR A 375 0.05 -14.27 -3.65
CA THR A 375 0.22 -13.78 -2.27
C THR A 375 1.67 -13.80 -1.77
N GLY A 376 2.65 -14.10 -2.64
CA GLY A 376 4.05 -14.26 -2.24
C GLY A 376 4.36 -15.59 -1.55
N LYS A 377 3.44 -16.58 -1.56
CA LYS A 377 3.74 -17.95 -1.11
C LYS A 377 4.31 -18.76 -2.25
N VAL A 378 5.25 -19.64 -1.93
CA VAL A 378 6.03 -20.42 -2.89
C VAL A 378 5.95 -21.89 -2.53
N HIS A 379 5.64 -22.73 -3.51
CA HIS A 379 5.81 -24.17 -3.39
C HIS A 379 7.21 -24.54 -3.87
N VAL A 380 7.99 -25.17 -3.01
CA VAL A 380 9.38 -25.54 -3.28
C VAL A 380 9.62 -27.01 -3.03
N ARG A 381 10.57 -27.59 -3.76
CA ARG A 381 11.22 -28.85 -3.42
C ARG A 381 12.57 -28.55 -2.79
N ALA A 382 12.71 -28.80 -1.50
CA ALA A 382 13.95 -28.63 -0.76
C ALA A 382 14.79 -29.90 -0.78
N TYR A 383 16.11 -29.77 -0.99
CA TYR A 383 17.05 -30.88 -1.08
C TYR A 383 17.90 -30.97 0.19
N ALA A 384 17.78 -32.08 0.91
CA ALA A 384 18.60 -32.36 2.08
C ALA A 384 20.00 -32.85 1.66
N GLU A 385 21.00 -32.66 2.53
CA GLU A 385 22.36 -33.17 2.32
C GLU A 385 22.42 -34.69 2.14
N SER A 386 21.42 -35.43 2.65
CA SER A 386 21.30 -36.88 2.48
C SER A 386 20.93 -37.30 1.05
N GLY A 387 20.56 -36.36 0.19
CA GLY A 387 19.99 -36.62 -1.14
C GLY A 387 18.47 -36.82 -1.13
N ASP A 388 17.84 -36.78 0.04
CA ASP A 388 16.38 -36.77 0.15
C ASP A 388 15.82 -35.41 -0.27
N ALA A 389 14.60 -35.40 -0.82
CA ALA A 389 13.90 -34.17 -1.17
C ALA A 389 12.52 -34.12 -0.51
N MET A 390 12.08 -32.93 -0.12
CA MET A 390 10.78 -32.69 0.49
C MET A 390 10.10 -31.49 -0.16
N GLU A 391 8.81 -31.62 -0.47
CA GLU A 391 7.99 -30.53 -0.98
C GLU A 391 7.38 -29.73 0.17
N MET A 392 7.43 -28.41 0.06
CA MET A 392 7.08 -27.48 1.12
C MET A 392 6.53 -26.17 0.56
N TRP A 393 5.73 -25.49 1.35
CA TRP A 393 5.27 -24.13 1.12
C TRP A 393 6.01 -23.16 2.03
N THR A 394 6.51 -22.06 1.48
CA THR A 394 7.18 -20.99 2.23
C THR A 394 6.77 -19.62 1.68
N VAL A 395 7.30 -18.53 2.25
CA VAL A 395 7.15 -17.18 1.71
C VAL A 395 8.33 -16.86 0.79
N ALA A 396 8.09 -16.02 -0.22
CA ALA A 396 9.05 -15.55 -1.21
C ALA A 396 10.39 -15.13 -0.60
N GLU A 397 10.32 -14.33 0.47
CA GLU A 397 11.43 -13.74 1.19
C GLU A 397 12.31 -14.79 1.90
N ALA A 398 11.83 -16.03 2.00
CA ALA A 398 12.60 -17.14 2.53
C ALA A 398 13.69 -17.64 1.57
N LEU A 399 13.67 -17.23 0.30
CA LEU A 399 14.54 -17.75 -0.77
C LEU A 399 15.57 -16.70 -1.23
N SER A 400 16.79 -17.14 -1.58
CA SER A 400 17.80 -16.32 -2.25
C SER A 400 17.39 -16.09 -3.70
N ASP A 401 17.60 -14.88 -4.22
CA ASP A 401 17.28 -14.50 -5.61
C ASP A 401 15.81 -14.70 -6.01
N TRP A 402 14.87 -14.45 -5.08
CA TRP A 402 13.42 -14.52 -5.37
C TRP A 402 12.98 -13.60 -6.53
N ASP A 403 13.65 -12.46 -6.70
CA ASP A 403 13.32 -11.45 -7.71
C ASP A 403 13.91 -11.75 -9.11
N SER A 404 14.50 -12.94 -9.30
CA SER A 404 14.93 -13.47 -10.61
C SER A 404 13.94 -14.46 -11.21
#